data_AF-A0A3E4YKP9-F1
#
_entry.id   AF-A0A3E4YKP9-F1
#
_cell.length_a   1.000
_cell.length_b   1.000
_cell.length_c   1.000
_cell.angle_alpha   90.00
_cell.angle_beta   90.00
_cell.angle_gamma   90.00
#
_symmetry.space_group_name_H-M   'P 1'
#
loop_
_entity.id
_entity.type
_entity.pdbx_description
1 polymer ?
#
loop_
_entity_poly.entity_id
_entity_poly.type
_entity_poly.pdbx_seq_one_letter_code
_entity_poly.pdbx_strand_id
1 'polypeptide(L)'
;MIDVTENPTTNNEILKYSLEELKAMKILSNTNGRPTEAMTDAKWQREFELRRFLCHPYPKTIKKLKSKYSTEQGSWNEETSGIYKGQTNWQRYVAYINDVLKVIESGEHDYCYYIYQIDELLKFHRYDLVTKYYKEDKCFEVWLDKNR
;
A
#
# COMPACT_ATOMS: atom_id res chain seq x y z
N MET A 1 37.98 2.98 -0.68
CA MET A 1 36.61 3.51 -0.61
C MET A 1 35.90 3.03 -1.84
N ILE A 2 34.91 2.13 -1.70
CA ILE A 2 34.18 1.58 -2.84
C ILE A 2 33.05 2.57 -3.13
N ASP A 3 33.12 3.17 -4.32
CA ASP A 3 32.12 4.06 -4.86
C ASP A 3 30.88 3.24 -5.25
N VAL A 4 29.77 3.42 -4.53
CA VAL A 4 28.52 2.67 -4.73
C VAL A 4 27.66 3.45 -5.73
N THR A 5 28.12 3.56 -6.97
CA THR A 5 27.40 4.32 -8.02
C THR A 5 27.01 3.49 -9.25
N GLU A 6 27.29 2.19 -9.28
CA GLU A 6 26.78 1.31 -10.34
C GLU A 6 26.31 -0.02 -9.76
N ASN A 7 25.00 -0.22 -9.66
CA ASN A 7 24.43 -1.56 -9.64
C ASN A 7 23.14 -1.55 -10.47
N PRO A 8 23.21 -1.81 -11.78
CA PRO A 8 22.05 -2.25 -12.54
C PRO A 8 21.91 -3.76 -12.32
N THR A 9 21.69 -4.16 -11.06
CA THR A 9 21.27 -5.53 -10.75
C THR A 9 19.88 -5.66 -11.36
N THR A 10 19.80 -6.26 -12.55
CA THR A 10 18.52 -6.48 -13.24
C THR A 10 17.52 -7.11 -12.28
N ASN A 11 16.23 -6.77 -12.39
CA ASN A 11 15.20 -7.24 -11.47
C ASN A 11 15.34 -8.74 -11.15
N ASN A 12 15.66 -9.58 -12.14
CA ASN A 12 15.88 -11.03 -12.01
C ASN A 12 16.98 -11.46 -11.01
N GLU A 13 18.03 -10.67 -10.79
CA GLU A 13 19.07 -10.96 -9.81
C GLU A 13 18.67 -10.56 -8.38
N ILE A 14 17.90 -9.47 -8.26
CA ILE A 14 17.36 -8.99 -6.98
C ILE A 14 16.34 -9.99 -6.40
N LEU A 15 15.62 -10.70 -7.26
CA LEU A 15 14.62 -11.70 -6.88
C LEU A 15 15.17 -12.95 -6.18
N LYS A 16 16.50 -13.13 -6.14
CA LYS A 16 17.14 -14.24 -5.41
C LYS A 16 17.21 -14.01 -3.91
N TYR A 17 16.97 -12.78 -3.47
CA TYR A 17 17.07 -12.37 -2.07
C TYR A 17 15.70 -12.33 -1.40
N SER A 18 15.66 -12.72 -0.13
CA SER A 18 14.50 -12.59 0.73
C SER A 18 14.16 -11.12 1.02
N LEU A 19 12.91 -10.86 1.44
CA LEU A 19 12.46 -9.51 1.82
C LEU A 19 13.38 -8.85 2.86
N GLU A 20 13.87 -9.63 3.83
CA GLU A 20 14.75 -9.13 4.90
C GLU A 20 16.15 -8.79 4.39
N GLU A 21 16.68 -9.55 3.43
CA GLU A 21 17.96 -9.24 2.77
C GLU A 21 17.84 -7.97 1.91
N LEU A 22 16.73 -7.80 1.19
CA LEU A 22 16.48 -6.59 0.38
C LEU A 22 16.35 -5.33 1.22
N LYS A 23 15.74 -5.44 2.41
CA LYS A 23 15.71 -4.38 3.43
C LYS A 23 17.10 -4.09 3.99
N ALA A 24 17.86 -5.13 4.33
CA ALA A 24 19.22 -4.98 4.86
C ALA A 24 20.17 -4.28 3.86
N MET A 25 20.01 -4.58 2.56
CA MET A 25 20.74 -3.93 1.47
C MET A 25 20.23 -2.51 1.14
N LYS A 26 19.19 -2.01 1.84
CA LYS A 26 18.53 -0.72 1.60
C LYS A 26 17.97 -0.56 0.17
N ILE A 27 17.63 -1.68 -0.46
CA ILE A 27 16.95 -1.71 -1.76
C ILE A 27 15.45 -1.44 -1.56
N LEU A 28 14.89 -1.93 -0.46
CA LEU A 28 13.54 -1.61 0.00
C LEU A 28 13.60 -0.65 1.20
N SER A 29 12.60 0.22 1.32
CA SER A 29 12.42 1.03 2.52
C SER A 29 12.18 0.12 3.72
N ASN A 30 12.95 0.34 4.79
CA ASN A 30 12.83 -0.41 6.06
C ASN A 30 11.58 -0.04 6.87
N THR A 31 10.75 0.87 6.35
CA THR A 31 9.56 1.36 7.02
C THR A 31 8.33 1.03 6.19
N ASN A 32 7.25 0.68 6.88
CA ASN A 32 5.90 0.67 6.31
C ASN A 32 5.25 2.06 6.38
N GLY A 33 5.95 3.04 6.94
CA GLY A 33 5.46 4.38 7.23
C GLY A 33 5.45 5.29 6.01
N ARG A 34 5.65 6.58 6.27
CA ARG A 34 5.85 7.57 5.20
C ARG A 34 7.23 7.37 4.57
N PRO A 35 7.37 7.66 3.27
CA PRO A 35 8.68 7.66 2.62
C PRO A 35 9.67 8.59 3.31
N THR A 36 10.95 8.22 3.24
CA THR A 36 12.03 9.07 3.75
C THR A 36 12.21 10.32 2.89
N GLU A 37 12.85 11.37 3.42
CA GLU A 37 13.08 12.62 2.67
C GLU A 37 13.97 12.44 1.43
N ALA A 38 14.76 11.37 1.40
CA ALA A 38 15.62 11.01 0.27
C ALA A 38 14.88 10.21 -0.81
N MET A 39 13.60 9.89 -0.61
CA MET A 39 12.78 9.20 -1.60
C MET A 39 12.53 10.11 -2.80
N THR A 40 12.66 9.53 -3.98
CA THR A 40 12.29 10.12 -5.27
C THR A 40 11.36 9.14 -5.98
N ASP A 41 10.56 9.63 -6.92
CA ASP A 41 9.70 8.73 -7.70
C ASP A 41 10.51 7.62 -8.39
N ALA A 42 11.66 7.94 -9.00
CA ALA A 42 12.52 6.93 -9.62
C ALA A 42 12.99 5.82 -8.67
N LYS A 43 13.26 6.14 -7.39
CA LYS A 43 13.58 5.13 -6.36
C LYS A 43 12.33 4.34 -5.97
N TRP A 44 11.23 5.04 -5.78
CA TRP A 44 9.95 4.45 -5.44
C TRP A 44 9.48 3.46 -6.51
N GLN A 45 9.57 3.79 -7.80
CA GLN A 45 9.16 2.89 -8.88
C GLN A 45 9.93 1.55 -8.84
N ARG A 46 11.24 1.58 -8.54
CA ARG A 46 12.03 0.35 -8.37
C ARG A 46 11.57 -0.46 -7.16
N GLU A 47 11.36 0.21 -6.03
CA GLU A 47 10.85 -0.42 -4.81
C GLU A 47 9.43 -0.99 -5.01
N PHE A 48 8.56 -0.27 -5.72
CA PHE A 48 7.20 -0.67 -6.01
C PHE A 48 7.13 -1.95 -6.85
N GLU A 49 7.97 -2.09 -7.88
CA GLU A 49 8.05 -3.32 -8.66
C GLU A 49 8.50 -4.54 -7.82
N LEU A 50 9.46 -4.34 -6.90
CA LEU A 50 9.87 -5.38 -5.98
C LEU A 50 8.74 -5.77 -5.01
N ARG A 51 8.03 -4.78 -4.45
CA ARG A 51 6.86 -5.00 -3.58
C ARG A 51 5.75 -5.74 -4.30
N ARG A 52 5.45 -5.33 -5.54
CA ARG A 52 4.49 -6.00 -6.43
C ARG A 52 4.86 -7.47 -6.66
N PHE A 53 6.15 -7.74 -6.91
CA PHE A 53 6.61 -9.10 -7.09
C PHE A 53 6.46 -9.93 -5.81
N LEU A 54 6.86 -9.40 -4.66
CA LEU A 54 6.80 -10.09 -3.37
C LEU A 54 5.39 -10.18 -2.77
N CYS A 55 4.44 -9.40 -3.30
CA CYS A 55 3.07 -9.36 -2.83
C CYS A 55 2.37 -10.71 -2.99
N HIS A 56 1.70 -11.14 -1.92
CA HIS A 56 0.75 -12.25 -1.95
C HIS A 56 -0.66 -11.69 -2.11
N PRO A 57 -1.25 -11.78 -3.33
CA PRO A 57 -2.56 -11.20 -3.60
C PRO A 57 -3.67 -11.93 -2.84
N TYR A 58 -4.74 -11.20 -2.51
CA TYR A 58 -5.95 -11.81 -2.01
C TYR A 58 -6.59 -12.71 -3.08
N PRO A 59 -7.31 -13.77 -2.68
CA PRO A 59 -8.15 -14.51 -3.61
C PRO A 59 -9.13 -13.58 -4.33
N LYS A 60 -9.37 -13.82 -5.63
CA LYS A 60 -10.26 -12.98 -6.47
C LYS A 60 -11.70 -12.84 -5.95
N THR A 61 -12.11 -13.72 -5.04
CA THR A 61 -13.41 -13.69 -4.34
C THR A 61 -13.49 -12.58 -3.28
N ILE A 62 -12.36 -12.05 -2.82
CA ILE A 62 -12.29 -10.92 -1.89
C ILE A 62 -12.22 -9.63 -2.72
N LYS A 63 -13.30 -8.85 -2.70
CA LYS A 63 -13.41 -7.58 -3.43
C LYS A 63 -13.23 -6.33 -2.57
N LYS A 64 -13.22 -6.50 -1.25
CA LYS A 64 -13.06 -5.40 -0.30
C LYS A 64 -12.35 -5.91 0.95
N LEU A 65 -11.66 -5.00 1.63
CA LEU A 65 -11.04 -5.33 2.90
C LEU A 65 -12.15 -5.57 3.94
N LYS A 66 -12.14 -6.74 4.56
CA LYS A 66 -13.12 -7.12 5.58
C LYS A 66 -12.60 -6.72 6.96
N SER A 67 -13.41 -6.05 7.77
CA SER A 67 -13.19 -6.00 9.22
C SER A 67 -14.09 -7.01 9.91
N LYS A 68 -13.52 -7.76 10.87
CA LYS A 68 -14.25 -8.65 11.79
C LYS A 68 -15.37 -7.92 12.55
N TYR A 69 -15.30 -6.58 12.60
CA TYR A 69 -16.27 -5.68 13.22
C TYR A 69 -16.75 -4.57 12.24
N SER A 70 -16.78 -4.85 10.93
CA SER A 70 -17.19 -3.86 9.90
C SER A 70 -18.70 -3.55 9.88
N THR A 71 -19.51 -4.29 10.62
CA THR A 71 -20.85 -3.85 10.97
C THR A 71 -20.72 -2.70 11.94
N GLU A 72 -21.16 -1.50 11.55
CA GLU A 72 -21.38 -0.37 12.46
C GLU A 72 -22.15 -0.88 13.69
N GLN A 73 -21.47 -1.10 14.82
CA GLN A 73 -22.12 -1.20 16.11
C GLN A 73 -22.44 0.24 16.56
N GLY A 74 -23.31 0.89 15.78
CA GLY A 74 -23.97 2.14 16.11
C GLY A 74 -25.43 1.93 16.47
N SER A 75 -25.83 0.70 16.81
CA SER A 75 -27.19 0.42 17.28
C SER A 75 -27.34 0.97 18.70
N TRP A 76 -28.07 2.07 18.83
CA TRP A 76 -28.54 2.60 20.11
C TRP A 76 -29.30 1.48 20.83
N ASN A 77 -28.84 1.05 22.01
CA ASN A 77 -29.62 0.19 22.90
C ASN A 77 -29.93 0.95 24.20
N GLU A 78 -31.20 0.91 24.63
CA GLU A 78 -31.63 1.56 25.89
C GLU A 78 -30.93 0.95 27.11
N GLU A 79 -30.49 -0.32 27.02
CA GLU A 79 -29.82 -1.04 28.11
C GLU A 79 -28.39 -0.58 28.44
N THR A 80 -27.65 0.07 27.52
CA THR A 80 -26.26 0.52 27.82
C THR A 80 -26.07 2.03 27.91
N SER A 81 -27.16 2.81 27.98
CA SER A 81 -27.09 4.27 28.13
C SER A 81 -26.14 4.95 27.12
N GLY A 82 -26.14 4.51 25.87
CA GLY A 82 -25.44 5.22 24.78
C GLY A 82 -23.92 5.36 24.96
N ILE A 83 -23.23 4.35 25.52
CA ILE A 83 -21.76 4.36 25.54
C ILE A 83 -21.25 4.26 24.11
N TYR A 84 -20.89 5.41 23.53
CA TYR A 84 -20.24 5.48 22.23
C TYR A 84 -18.89 4.77 22.29
N LYS A 85 -18.86 3.54 21.77
CA LYS A 85 -17.61 2.82 21.49
C LYS A 85 -17.12 3.30 20.13
N GLY A 86 -16.25 4.31 20.15
CA GLY A 86 -15.74 4.93 18.94
C GLY A 86 -15.10 3.92 17.97
N GLN A 87 -15.02 4.32 16.70
CA GLN A 87 -14.42 3.53 15.64
C GLN A 87 -12.95 3.19 15.99
N THR A 88 -12.61 1.91 15.94
CA THR A 88 -11.23 1.45 16.09
C THR A 88 -10.36 1.94 14.93
N ASN A 89 -9.06 2.11 15.16
CA ASN A 89 -8.11 2.45 14.10
C ASN A 89 -8.16 1.46 12.92
N TRP A 90 -8.42 0.18 13.20
CA TRP A 90 -8.60 -0.85 12.17
C TRP A 90 -9.86 -0.64 11.33
N GLN A 91 -11.01 -0.36 11.96
CA GLN A 91 -12.24 -0.06 11.22
C GLN A 91 -12.08 1.19 10.34
N ARG A 92 -11.38 2.23 10.84
CA ARG A 92 -11.10 3.44 10.06
C ARG A 92 -10.19 3.16 8.86
N TYR A 93 -9.15 2.36 9.07
CA TYR A 93 -8.26 1.93 7.99
C TYR A 93 -9.00 1.11 6.92
N VAL A 94 -9.89 0.21 7.35
CA VAL A 94 -10.69 -0.61 6.43
C VAL A 94 -11.64 0.24 5.61
N ALA A 95 -12.29 1.24 6.21
CA ALA A 95 -13.11 2.21 5.48
C ALA A 95 -12.26 2.95 4.44
N TYR A 96 -11.13 3.51 4.87
CA TYR A 96 -10.21 4.23 3.99
C TYR A 96 -9.75 3.42 2.78
N ILE A 97 -9.25 2.18 2.98
CA ILE A 97 -8.80 1.34 1.85
C ILE A 97 -9.96 1.03 0.89
N ASN A 98 -11.16 0.78 1.42
CA ASN A 98 -12.32 0.49 0.59
C ASN A 98 -12.79 1.73 -0.20
N ASP A 99 -12.66 2.93 0.36
CA ASP A 99 -12.95 4.17 -0.35
C ASP A 99 -11.97 4.39 -1.50
N VAL A 100 -10.66 4.19 -1.26
CA VAL A 100 -9.63 4.28 -2.31
C VAL A 100 -9.87 3.25 -3.41
N LEU A 101 -10.15 1.98 -3.04
CA LEU A 101 -10.47 0.93 -4.01
C LEU A 101 -11.65 1.33 -4.91
N LYS A 102 -12.71 1.89 -4.32
CA LYS A 102 -13.89 2.34 -5.07
C LYS A 102 -13.54 3.42 -6.10
N VAL A 103 -12.71 4.39 -5.72
CA VAL A 103 -12.29 5.49 -6.61
C VAL A 103 -11.46 4.92 -7.77
N ILE A 104 -10.41 4.17 -7.48
CA ILE A 104 -9.52 3.67 -8.55
C ILE A 104 -10.20 2.63 -9.46
N GLU A 105 -11.15 1.85 -8.94
CA GLU A 105 -11.95 0.92 -9.73
C GLU A 105 -12.94 1.62 -10.67
N SER A 106 -13.36 2.84 -10.34
CA SER A 106 -14.11 3.70 -11.26
C SER A 106 -13.26 4.31 -12.39
N GLY A 107 -11.94 4.13 -12.36
CA GLY A 107 -11.00 4.67 -13.34
C GLY A 107 -10.45 6.05 -12.98
N GLU A 108 -10.71 6.52 -11.76
CA GLU A 108 -10.19 7.77 -11.23
C GLU A 108 -8.87 7.55 -10.47
N HIS A 109 -8.24 8.65 -10.07
CA HIS A 109 -7.02 8.66 -9.29
C HIS A 109 -7.33 8.99 -7.82
N ASP A 110 -6.57 8.42 -6.90
CA ASP A 110 -6.65 8.74 -5.47
C ASP A 110 -5.25 8.87 -4.85
N TYR A 111 -5.14 9.23 -3.57
CA TYR A 111 -3.89 9.52 -2.90
C TYR A 111 -3.72 8.72 -1.60
N CYS A 112 -2.56 8.07 -1.48
CA CYS A 112 -2.09 7.39 -0.29
C CYS A 112 -0.88 8.11 0.32
N TYR A 113 -0.70 7.97 1.63
CA TYR A 113 0.37 8.66 2.38
C TYR A 113 1.38 7.70 3.01
N TYR A 114 1.05 6.41 3.06
CA TYR A 114 1.85 5.40 3.73
C TYR A 114 2.07 4.20 2.81
N ILE A 115 3.27 3.62 2.91
CA ILE A 115 3.65 2.47 2.09
C ILE A 115 2.75 1.26 2.38
N TYR A 116 2.33 1.05 3.64
CA TYR A 116 1.40 -0.05 3.96
C TYR A 116 0.05 0.05 3.23
N GLN A 117 -0.39 1.27 2.86
CA GLN A 117 -1.63 1.45 2.11
C GLN A 117 -1.44 0.92 0.68
N ILE A 118 -0.30 1.24 0.06
CA ILE A 118 0.07 0.70 -1.25
C ILE A 118 0.20 -0.82 -1.21
N ASP A 119 0.87 -1.36 -0.19
CA ASP A 119 1.02 -2.82 -0.03
C ASP A 119 -0.35 -3.50 0.10
N GLU A 120 -1.33 -2.88 0.75
CA GLU A 120 -2.70 -3.38 0.84
C GLU A 120 -3.43 -3.34 -0.50
N LEU A 121 -3.32 -2.23 -1.25
CA LEU A 121 -3.89 -2.10 -2.59
C LEU A 121 -3.29 -3.11 -3.57
N LEU A 122 -1.98 -3.38 -3.49
CA LEU A 122 -1.30 -4.40 -4.29
C LEU A 122 -1.89 -5.80 -4.10
N LYS A 123 -2.46 -6.10 -2.92
CA LYS A 123 -3.10 -7.40 -2.70
C LYS A 123 -4.41 -7.54 -3.48
N PHE A 124 -5.07 -6.44 -3.84
CA PHE A 124 -6.28 -6.44 -4.66
C PHE A 124 -5.94 -6.34 -6.15
N HIS A 125 -5.05 -5.40 -6.51
CA HIS A 125 -4.75 -4.99 -7.88
C HIS A 125 -3.26 -5.16 -8.20
N ARG A 126 -2.75 -6.40 -8.11
CA ARG A 126 -1.31 -6.68 -8.23
C ARG A 126 -0.72 -6.28 -9.60
N TYR A 127 -1.48 -6.46 -10.67
CA TYR A 127 -0.95 -6.35 -12.03
C TYR A 127 -1.19 -4.96 -12.63
N ASP A 128 -2.34 -4.37 -12.31
CA ASP A 128 -2.90 -3.16 -12.88
C ASP A 128 -2.78 -1.92 -11.98
N LEU A 129 -2.45 -2.04 -10.69
CA LEU A 129 -2.21 -0.87 -9.83
C LEU A 129 -0.95 -0.12 -10.27
N VAL A 130 -1.09 1.15 -10.59
CA VAL A 130 0.02 2.06 -10.88
C VAL A 130 0.14 3.08 -9.76
N THR A 131 1.36 3.54 -9.51
CA THR A 131 1.64 4.56 -8.50
C THR A 131 2.61 5.61 -9.03
N LYS A 132 2.54 6.82 -8.47
CA LYS A 132 3.55 7.86 -8.65
C LYS A 132 3.78 8.59 -7.33
N TYR A 133 5.03 8.75 -6.94
CA TYR A 133 5.38 9.43 -5.69
C TYR A 133 5.63 10.92 -5.92
N TYR A 134 4.89 11.77 -5.20
CA TYR A 134 5.09 13.21 -5.15
C TYR A 134 5.87 13.56 -3.88
N LYS A 135 7.12 14.01 -4.07
CA LYS A 135 8.04 14.26 -2.96
C LYS A 135 7.62 15.47 -2.12
N GLU A 136 7.08 16.48 -2.79
CA GLU A 136 6.64 17.76 -2.22
C GLU A 136 5.48 17.54 -1.26
N ASP A 137 4.48 16.77 -1.67
CA ASP A 137 3.28 16.45 -0.90
C ASP A 137 3.44 15.24 0.02
N LYS A 138 4.57 14.51 -0.13
CA LYS A 138 4.87 13.25 0.58
C LYS A 138 3.72 12.25 0.46
N CYS A 139 3.17 12.12 -0.74
CA CYS A 139 2.06 11.23 -1.06
C CYS A 139 2.31 10.42 -2.33
N PHE A 140 1.51 9.36 -2.49
CA PHE A 140 1.46 8.50 -3.64
C PHE A 140 0.13 8.72 -4.34
N GLU A 141 0.16 9.14 -5.59
CA GLU A 141 -1.00 9.01 -6.46
C GLU A 141 -1.12 7.54 -6.89
N VAL A 142 -2.35 7.02 -6.89
CA VAL A 142 -2.69 5.64 -7.21
C VAL A 142 -3.82 5.60 -8.24
N TRP A 143 -3.72 4.72 -9.23
CA TRP A 143 -4.77 4.48 -10.23
C TRP A 143 -4.62 3.09 -10.83
N LEU A 144 -5.61 2.64 -11.60
CA LEU A 144 -5.55 1.37 -12.32
C LEU A 144 -5.27 1.61 -13.81
N ASP A 145 -4.26 0.93 -14.35
CA ASP A 145 -4.01 0.85 -15.79
C ASP A 145 -4.38 -0.55 -16.31
N LYS A 146 -5.53 -0.62 -16.99
CA LYS A 146 -6.08 -1.87 -17.53
C LYS A 146 -5.32 -2.40 -18.75
N ASN A 147 -4.38 -1.63 -19.29
CA ASN A 147 -3.61 -2.00 -20.48
C ASN A 147 -2.19 -2.49 -20.16
N ARG A 148 -1.88 -2.69 -18.87
CA ARG A 148 -0.55 -3.08 -18.38
C ARG A 148 -0.36 -4.59 -18.24
#